data_AF-A0AAU3YUF7-F1
#
_entry.id   AF-A0AAU3YUF7-F1
#
_cell.length_a   1.000
_cell.length_b   1.000
_cell.length_c   1.000
_cell.angle_alpha   90.00
_cell.angle_beta   90.00
_cell.angle_gamma   90.00
#
_symmetry.space_group_name_H-M   'P 1'
#
loop_
_entity.id
_entity.type
_entity.pdbx_description
1 polymer ?
#
loop_
_entity_poly.entity_id
_entity_poly.type
_entity_poly.pdbx_seq_one_letter_code
_entity_poly.pdbx_strand_id
1 'polypeptide(L)'
;MVRGATVRSVPAQRGRRTERIECERCGLAWNRLVAAGQRPKFCSDACKQAAWRERVGAAELSRRRRAAEEARRQRQLIEGYQEELAQLSALMPLSRWRALELLYELAGDTGSIRDSPARLYKTAALSWHPDRGGDHQVFQLLQEAYRVTVATR
;
A
#
# COMPACT_ATOMS: atom_id res chain seq x y z
N MET A 1 -30.71 -86.27 -18.33
CA MET A 1 -31.51 -85.03 -18.40
C MET A 1 -30.73 -83.90 -17.74
N VAL A 2 -30.92 -82.69 -18.25
CA VAL A 2 -29.92 -81.62 -18.42
C VAL A 2 -29.60 -80.87 -17.13
N ARG A 3 -28.29 -80.63 -16.90
CA ARG A 3 -27.75 -79.71 -15.88
C ARG A 3 -28.11 -78.26 -16.24
N GLY A 4 -28.94 -77.61 -15.43
CA GLY A 4 -29.22 -76.18 -15.56
C GLY A 4 -28.02 -75.34 -15.12
N ALA A 5 -27.43 -74.60 -16.06
CA ALA A 5 -26.31 -73.71 -15.81
C ALA A 5 -26.75 -72.50 -14.95
N THR A 6 -26.06 -72.29 -13.84
CA THR A 6 -26.17 -71.08 -13.03
C THR A 6 -25.46 -69.93 -13.74
N VAL A 7 -26.22 -68.94 -14.19
CA VAL A 7 -25.69 -67.68 -14.70
C VAL A 7 -25.09 -66.92 -13.51
N ARG A 8 -23.76 -66.88 -13.42
CA ARG A 8 -23.05 -65.97 -12.52
C ARG A 8 -23.04 -64.59 -13.15
N SER A 9 -23.84 -63.68 -12.62
CA SER A 9 -23.76 -62.25 -12.89
C SER A 9 -22.40 -61.73 -12.40
N VAL A 10 -21.54 -61.33 -13.34
CA VAL A 10 -20.30 -60.62 -13.04
C VAL A 10 -20.67 -59.17 -12.70
N PRO A 11 -20.37 -58.64 -11.50
CA PRO A 11 -20.63 -57.24 -11.22
C PRO A 11 -19.74 -56.37 -12.11
N ALA A 12 -20.39 -55.47 -12.86
CA ALA A 12 -19.71 -54.46 -13.67
C ALA A 12 -18.73 -53.65 -12.82
N GLN A 13 -17.45 -53.68 -13.19
CA GLN A 13 -16.43 -52.83 -12.59
C GLN A 13 -16.85 -51.36 -12.76
N ARG A 14 -17.16 -50.67 -11.65
CA ARG A 14 -17.38 -49.22 -11.65
C ARG A 14 -16.08 -48.55 -12.08
N GLY A 15 -15.97 -48.20 -13.36
CA GLY A 15 -14.84 -47.44 -13.89
C GLY A 15 -14.69 -46.15 -13.10
N ARG A 16 -13.51 -45.93 -12.50
CA ARG A 16 -13.21 -44.69 -11.79
C ARG A 16 -13.19 -43.55 -12.82
N ARG A 17 -14.05 -42.54 -12.67
CA ARG A 17 -14.07 -41.38 -13.56
C ARG A 17 -12.75 -40.60 -13.43
N THR A 18 -12.11 -40.31 -14.55
CA THR A 18 -10.93 -39.44 -14.62
C THR A 18 -11.27 -38.11 -15.27
N GLU A 19 -10.68 -37.02 -14.77
CA GLU A 19 -10.72 -35.69 -15.41
C GLU A 19 -9.32 -35.31 -15.88
N ARG A 20 -9.25 -34.62 -17.03
CA ARG A 20 -8.02 -34.00 -17.53
C ARG A 20 -7.91 -32.59 -16.95
N ILE A 21 -6.77 -32.29 -16.34
CA ILE A 21 -6.52 -30.98 -15.73
C ILE A 21 -5.18 -30.43 -16.22
N GLU A 22 -5.05 -29.11 -16.23
CA GLU A 22 -3.87 -28.39 -16.72
C GLU A 22 -3.22 -27.58 -15.59
N CYS A 23 -1.90 -27.46 -15.63
CA CYS A 23 -1.15 -26.69 -14.65
C CYS A 23 -1.28 -25.20 -14.96
N GLU A 24 -1.71 -24.40 -13.99
CA GLU A 24 -1.84 -22.93 -14.12
C GLU A 24 -0.50 -22.23 -14.44
N ARG A 25 0.64 -22.90 -14.21
CA ARG A 25 1.98 -22.33 -14.48
C ARG A 25 2.57 -22.82 -15.80
N CYS A 26 2.75 -24.13 -15.97
CA CYS A 26 3.48 -24.69 -17.11
C CYS A 26 2.58 -25.26 -18.21
N GLY A 27 1.25 -25.25 -18.03
CA GLY A 27 0.30 -25.78 -19.02
C GLY A 27 0.32 -27.31 -19.18
N LEU A 28 1.17 -28.03 -18.45
CA LEU A 28 1.21 -29.49 -18.52
C LEU A 28 -0.17 -30.06 -18.16
N ALA A 29 -0.72 -30.90 -19.04
CA ALA A 29 -1.97 -31.59 -18.82
C ALA A 29 -1.74 -32.99 -18.23
N TRP A 30 -2.54 -33.40 -17.25
CA TRP A 30 -2.52 -34.77 -16.71
C TRP A 30 -3.91 -35.24 -16.33
N ASN A 31 -4.08 -36.57 -16.29
CA ASN A 31 -5.34 -37.20 -15.87
C ASN A 31 -5.33 -37.44 -14.36
N ARG A 32 -6.43 -37.08 -13.70
CA ARG A 32 -6.65 -37.28 -12.27
C ARG A 32 -7.93 -38.08 -12.05
N LEU A 33 -7.92 -38.96 -11.05
CA LEU A 33 -9.14 -39.62 -10.58
C LEU A 33 -10.05 -38.57 -9.90
N VAL A 34 -11.31 -38.49 -10.33
CA VAL A 34 -12.30 -37.59 -9.72
C VAL A 34 -12.51 -38.03 -8.26
N ALA A 35 -12.06 -37.18 -7.34
CA ALA A 35 -12.16 -37.40 -5.90
C ALA A 35 -12.80 -36.16 -5.24
N ALA A 36 -13.51 -36.36 -4.13
CA ALA A 36 -14.06 -35.25 -3.35
C ALA A 36 -12.92 -34.40 -2.78
N GLY A 37 -12.94 -33.09 -3.03
CA GLY A 37 -11.94 -32.14 -2.56
C GLY A 37 -11.51 -31.12 -3.62
N GLN A 38 -10.55 -30.28 -3.26
CA GLN A 38 -10.10 -29.20 -4.13
C GLN A 38 -9.28 -29.73 -5.32
N ARG A 39 -9.54 -29.18 -6.51
CA ARG A 39 -8.78 -29.48 -7.73
C ARG A 39 -7.36 -28.88 -7.61
N PRO A 40 -6.29 -29.68 -7.78
CA PRO A 40 -4.93 -29.16 -7.73
C PRO A 40 -4.67 -28.23 -8.91
N LYS A 41 -4.03 -27.10 -8.64
CA LYS A 41 -3.71 -26.05 -9.62
C LYS A 41 -2.37 -26.24 -10.32
N PHE A 42 -1.47 -26.99 -9.69
CA PHE A 42 -0.09 -27.15 -10.14
C PHE A 42 0.25 -28.64 -10.29
N CYS A 43 1.04 -28.97 -11.31
CA CYS A 43 1.47 -30.35 -11.57
C CYS A 43 2.55 -30.84 -10.58
N SER A 44 3.24 -29.92 -9.90
CA SER A 44 4.30 -30.24 -8.93
C SER A 44 4.48 -29.12 -7.89
N ASP A 45 5.13 -29.45 -6.78
CA ASP A 45 5.54 -28.46 -5.78
C ASP A 45 6.50 -27.42 -6.37
N ALA A 46 7.37 -27.81 -7.31
CA ALA A 46 8.23 -26.86 -8.01
C ALA A 46 7.42 -25.81 -8.80
N CYS A 47 6.37 -26.22 -9.51
CA CYS A 47 5.49 -25.28 -10.21
C CYS A 47 4.71 -24.39 -9.24
N LYS A 48 4.22 -24.95 -8.13
CA LYS A 48 3.56 -24.20 -7.06
C LYS A 48 4.48 -23.16 -6.42
N GLN A 49 5.69 -23.56 -6.04
CA GLN A 49 6.67 -22.68 -5.40
C GLN A 49 7.10 -21.55 -6.31
N ALA A 50 7.31 -21.83 -7.59
CA ALA A 50 7.74 -20.80 -8.51
C ALA A 50 6.61 -19.81 -8.86
N ALA A 51 5.36 -20.27 -9.05
CA ALA A 51 4.20 -19.37 -9.15
C ALA A 51 4.01 -18.52 -7.88
N TRP A 52 4.37 -19.06 -6.70
CA TRP A 52 4.39 -18.28 -5.46
C TRP A 52 5.51 -17.23 -5.47
N ARG A 53 6.74 -17.57 -5.87
CA ARG A 53 7.88 -16.62 -5.96
C ARG A 53 7.59 -15.48 -6.93
N GLU A 54 7.01 -15.77 -8.09
CA GLU A 54 6.60 -14.76 -9.08
C GLU A 54 5.59 -13.77 -8.47
N ARG A 55 4.56 -14.26 -7.77
CA ARG A 55 3.59 -13.41 -7.08
C ARG A 55 4.20 -12.58 -5.96
N VAL A 56 5.05 -13.17 -5.12
CA VAL A 56 5.74 -12.44 -4.06
C VAL A 56 6.67 -11.37 -4.64
N GLY A 57 7.40 -11.69 -5.72
CA GLY A 57 8.22 -10.72 -6.43
C GLY A 57 7.42 -9.56 -7.01
N ALA A 58 6.28 -9.83 -7.63
CA ALA A 58 5.38 -8.80 -8.14
C ALA A 58 4.79 -7.91 -7.03
N ALA A 59 4.43 -8.51 -5.88
CA ALA A 59 3.94 -7.78 -4.72
C ALA A 59 5.03 -6.88 -4.12
N GLU A 60 6.27 -7.39 -4.01
CA GLU A 60 7.41 -6.62 -3.52
C GLU A 60 7.75 -5.45 -4.46
N LEU A 61 7.76 -5.68 -5.77
CA LEU A 61 7.96 -4.62 -6.75
C LEU A 61 6.87 -3.54 -6.62
N SER A 62 5.62 -3.95 -6.41
CA SER A 62 4.50 -3.02 -6.20
C SER A 62 4.67 -2.20 -4.92
N ARG A 63 5.12 -2.81 -3.82
CA ARG A 63 5.44 -2.08 -2.57
C ARG A 63 6.54 -1.05 -2.77
N ARG A 64 7.64 -1.44 -3.44
CA ARG A 64 8.76 -0.53 -3.74
C ARG A 64 8.33 0.66 -4.61
N ARG A 65 7.47 0.43 -5.61
CA ARG A 65 6.92 1.52 -6.44
C ARG A 65 6.09 2.50 -5.63
N ARG A 66 5.17 2.02 -4.79
CA ARG A 66 4.37 2.88 -3.91
C ARG A 66 5.22 3.70 -2.94
N ALA A 67 6.21 3.08 -2.32
CA ALA A 67 7.15 3.78 -1.43
C ALA A 67 7.96 4.85 -2.18
N ALA A 68 8.39 4.58 -3.42
CA ALA A 68 9.10 5.55 -4.24
C ALA A 68 8.21 6.73 -4.66
N GLU A 69 6.95 6.46 -5.00
CA GLU A 69 5.95 7.50 -5.32
C GLU A 69 5.64 8.37 -4.10
N GLU A 70 5.45 7.76 -2.94
CA GLU A 70 5.24 8.47 -1.68
C GLU A 70 6.44 9.34 -1.31
N ALA A 71 7.66 8.82 -1.43
CA ALA A 71 8.88 9.60 -1.22
C ALA A 71 9.03 10.75 -2.22
N ARG A 72 8.59 10.57 -3.48
CA ARG A 72 8.57 11.68 -4.46
C ARG A 72 7.57 12.76 -4.06
N ARG A 73 6.35 12.38 -3.66
CA ARG A 73 5.34 13.33 -3.19
C ARG A 73 5.80 14.09 -1.96
N GLN A 74 6.44 13.41 -1.02
CA GLN A 74 7.00 14.04 0.18
C GLN A 74 8.08 15.06 -0.18
N ARG A 75 8.98 14.74 -1.11
CA ARG A 75 10.01 15.69 -1.58
C ARG A 75 9.40 16.91 -2.25
N GLN A 76 8.44 16.70 -3.15
CA GLN A 76 7.75 17.81 -3.83
C GLN A 76 7.03 18.74 -2.85
N LEU A 77 6.41 18.16 -1.81
CA LEU A 77 5.77 18.94 -0.75
C LEU A 77 6.79 19.79 0.01
N ILE A 78 7.92 19.20 0.40
CA ILE A 78 9.00 19.91 1.10
C ILE A 78 9.59 21.01 0.22
N GLU A 79 9.87 20.72 -1.06
CA GLU A 79 10.36 21.71 -2.03
C GLU A 79 9.42 22.90 -2.15
N GLY A 80 8.10 22.67 -2.22
CA GLY A 80 7.11 23.76 -2.25
C GLY A 80 7.16 24.66 -1.02
N TYR A 81 7.32 24.09 0.18
CA TYR A 81 7.48 24.88 1.41
C TYR A 81 8.81 25.64 1.45
N GLN A 82 9.89 25.05 0.95
CA GLN A 82 11.19 25.71 0.86
C GLN A 82 11.15 26.91 -0.09
N GLU A 83 10.47 26.76 -1.23
CA GLU A 83 10.23 27.85 -2.18
C GLU A 83 9.38 28.96 -1.56
N GLU A 84 8.32 28.62 -0.84
CA GLU A 84 7.48 29.60 -0.15
C GLU A 84 8.29 30.41 0.87
N LEU A 85 9.13 29.75 1.68
CA LEU A 85 10.07 30.41 2.58
C LEU A 85 11.04 31.33 1.84
N ALA A 86 11.60 30.87 0.71
CA ALA A 86 12.57 31.64 -0.08
C ALA A 86 11.96 32.92 -0.68
N GLN A 87 10.65 32.94 -0.94
CA GLN A 87 9.94 34.12 -1.42
C GLN A 87 9.64 35.13 -0.31
N LEU A 88 9.68 34.72 0.96
CA LEU A 88 9.44 35.62 2.07
C LEU A 88 10.56 36.67 2.16
N SER A 89 10.15 37.93 2.11
CA SER A 89 11.05 39.07 2.24
C SER A 89 10.33 40.21 2.96
N ALA A 90 11.06 41.27 3.31
CA ALA A 90 10.45 42.46 3.91
C ALA A 90 9.37 43.10 3.01
N LEU A 91 9.48 42.94 1.70
CA LEU A 91 8.53 43.48 0.71
C LEU A 91 7.36 42.53 0.42
N MET A 92 7.56 41.23 0.65
CA MET A 92 6.52 40.20 0.51
C MET A 92 6.42 39.42 1.82
N PRO A 93 5.86 40.03 2.88
CA PRO A 93 5.68 39.33 4.14
C PRO A 93 4.59 38.28 4.02
N LEU A 94 4.71 37.23 4.82
CA LEU A 94 3.68 36.21 4.94
C LEU A 94 2.38 36.84 5.45
N SER A 95 1.29 36.67 4.71
CA SER A 95 -0.03 37.16 5.14
C SER A 95 -0.53 36.35 6.34
N ARG A 96 -1.32 36.97 7.21
CA ARG A 96 -1.91 36.29 8.38
C ARG A 96 -2.77 35.09 7.99
N TRP A 97 -3.53 35.19 6.91
CA TRP A 97 -4.37 34.10 6.42
C TRP A 97 -3.53 32.91 5.97
N ARG A 98 -2.51 33.15 5.13
CA ARG A 98 -1.59 32.11 4.69
C ARG A 98 -0.80 31.50 5.86
N ALA A 99 -0.38 32.31 6.82
CA ALA A 99 0.26 31.83 8.03
C ALA A 99 -0.62 30.85 8.83
N LEU A 100 -1.93 31.13 8.93
CA LEU A 100 -2.86 30.22 9.60
C LEU A 100 -3.05 28.93 8.80
N GLU A 101 -3.18 29.01 7.47
CA GLU A 101 -3.27 27.84 6.58
C GLU A 101 -2.03 26.93 6.74
N LEU A 102 -0.82 27.51 6.71
CA LEU A 102 0.42 26.78 6.92
C LEU A 102 0.45 26.04 8.26
N LEU A 103 -0.06 26.65 9.33
CA LEU A 103 -0.16 25.99 10.63
C LEU A 103 -1.08 24.76 10.59
N TYR A 104 -2.19 24.80 9.86
CA TYR A 104 -3.07 23.66 9.69
C TYR A 104 -2.44 22.57 8.81
N GLU A 105 -1.90 22.96 7.65
CA GLU A 105 -1.24 22.06 6.71
C GLU A 105 -0.10 21.29 7.38
N LEU A 106 0.82 21.99 8.05
CA LEU A 106 2.00 21.39 8.68
C LEU A 106 1.66 20.59 9.94
N ALA A 107 0.55 20.89 10.61
CA ALA A 107 0.03 20.07 11.71
C ALA A 107 -0.65 18.78 11.21
N GLY A 108 -0.96 18.69 9.92
CA GLY A 108 -1.74 17.60 9.34
C GLY A 108 -3.21 17.59 9.81
N ASP A 109 -3.71 18.73 10.30
CA ASP A 109 -5.08 18.86 10.80
C ASP A 109 -5.94 19.62 9.79
N THR A 110 -6.93 18.93 9.23
CA THR A 110 -7.91 19.51 8.29
C THR A 110 -9.24 19.85 8.97
N GLY A 111 -9.37 19.68 10.30
CA GLY A 111 -10.67 19.39 10.92
C GLY A 111 -11.21 20.38 11.97
N SER A 112 -10.39 21.16 12.65
CA SER A 112 -10.88 22.04 13.72
C SER A 112 -10.41 23.48 13.56
N ILE A 113 -11.24 24.31 12.90
CA ILE A 113 -11.08 25.79 12.83
C ILE A 113 -10.92 26.44 14.23
N ARG A 114 -11.23 25.70 15.30
CA ARG A 114 -11.19 26.16 16.70
C ARG A 114 -9.84 25.95 17.38
N ASP A 115 -8.88 25.28 16.74
CA ASP A 115 -7.60 25.03 17.38
C ASP A 115 -6.77 26.32 17.45
N SER A 116 -6.30 26.63 18.66
CA SER A 116 -5.47 27.82 18.86
C SER A 116 -4.16 27.70 18.06
N PRO A 117 -3.62 28.80 17.48
CA PRO A 117 -2.36 28.76 16.74
C PRO A 117 -1.20 28.13 17.51
N ALA A 118 -1.15 28.29 18.84
CA ALA A 118 -0.13 27.68 19.70
C ALA A 118 -0.20 26.15 19.73
N ARG A 119 -1.41 25.59 19.67
CA ARG A 119 -1.63 24.14 19.62
C ARG A 119 -1.21 23.57 18.28
N LEU A 120 -1.62 24.22 17.18
CA LEU A 120 -1.22 23.83 15.81
C LEU A 120 0.30 23.86 15.65
N TYR A 121 0.94 24.95 16.08
CA TYR A 121 2.40 25.06 16.08
C TYR A 121 3.07 23.93 16.86
N LYS A 122 2.59 23.62 18.07
CA LYS A 122 3.16 22.54 18.88
C LYS A 122 3.04 21.17 18.19
N THR A 123 1.90 20.88 17.59
CA THR A 123 1.68 19.62 16.84
C THR A 123 2.61 19.55 15.63
N ALA A 124 2.67 20.59 14.80
CA ALA A 124 3.53 20.66 13.63
C ALA A 124 5.02 20.58 14.02
N ALA A 125 5.43 21.26 15.09
CA ALA A 125 6.80 21.26 15.57
C ALA A 125 7.28 19.85 15.94
N LEU A 126 6.43 18.99 16.51
CA LEU A 126 6.82 17.61 16.83
C LEU A 126 7.17 16.78 15.58
N SER A 127 6.56 17.08 14.44
CA SER A 127 6.78 16.38 13.17
C SER A 127 7.96 16.96 12.39
N TRP A 128 8.13 18.29 12.44
CA TRP A 128 9.08 19.01 11.57
C TRP A 128 10.36 19.47 12.28
N HIS A 129 10.53 19.22 13.58
CA HIS A 129 11.74 19.65 14.30
C HIS A 129 13.01 18.98 13.76
N PRO A 130 14.10 19.73 13.50
CA PRO A 130 15.37 19.19 12.99
C PRO A 130 15.97 18.08 13.86
N ASP A 131 15.97 18.24 15.19
CA ASP A 131 16.48 17.22 16.13
C ASP A 131 15.71 15.89 16.08
N ARG A 132 14.51 15.88 15.47
CA ARG A 132 13.70 14.68 15.26
C ARG A 132 13.77 14.16 13.83
N GLY A 133 14.68 14.71 13.01
CA GLY A 133 14.83 14.38 11.60
C GLY A 133 13.88 15.15 10.66
N GLY A 134 13.24 16.21 11.14
CA GLY A 134 12.44 17.10 10.30
C GLY A 134 13.27 18.06 9.46
N ASP A 135 12.64 18.66 8.44
CA ASP A 135 13.32 19.60 7.55
C ASP A 135 13.50 20.97 8.22
N HIS A 136 14.73 21.48 8.21
CA HIS A 136 15.09 22.73 8.87
C HIS A 136 14.38 23.94 8.28
N GLN A 137 14.24 24.01 6.96
CA GLN A 137 13.61 25.14 6.29
C GLN A 137 12.10 25.11 6.48
N VAL A 138 11.48 23.93 6.42
CA VAL A 138 10.05 23.80 6.76
C VAL A 138 9.79 24.22 8.21
N PHE A 139 10.69 23.89 9.13
CA PHE A 139 10.58 24.34 10.51
C PHE A 139 10.75 25.87 10.67
N GLN A 140 11.63 26.50 9.90
CA GLN A 140 11.74 27.96 9.87
C GLN A 140 10.45 28.62 9.35
N LEU A 141 9.87 28.09 8.26
CA LEU A 141 8.59 28.57 7.73
C LEU A 141 7.48 28.45 8.78
N LEU A 142 7.45 27.34 9.52
CA LEU A 142 6.51 27.13 10.63
C LEU A 142 6.67 28.18 11.73
N GLN A 143 7.90 28.54 12.10
CA GLN A 143 8.17 29.58 13.09
C GLN A 143 7.70 30.96 12.62
N GLU A 144 7.94 31.29 11.35
CA GLU A 144 7.47 32.55 10.76
C GLU A 144 5.94 32.63 10.71
N ALA A 145 5.28 31.54 10.30
CA ALA A 145 3.83 31.44 10.32
C ALA A 145 3.27 31.66 11.73
N TYR A 146 3.84 31.01 12.74
CA TYR A 146 3.42 31.21 14.12
C TYR A 146 3.64 32.65 14.59
N ARG A 147 4.80 33.24 14.31
CA ARG A 147 5.12 34.63 14.66
C ARG A 147 4.09 35.61 14.12
N VAL A 148 3.73 35.50 12.83
CA VAL A 148 2.75 36.38 12.18
C VAL A 148 1.36 36.26 12.81
N THR A 149 0.94 35.03 13.15
CA THR A 149 -0.40 34.80 13.75
C THR A 149 -0.53 35.35 15.19
N VAL A 150 0.57 35.41 15.94
CA VAL A 150 0.58 35.91 17.32
C VAL A 150 0.85 37.42 17.39
N ALA A 151 1.67 37.96 16.48
CA ALA A 151 2.02 39.39 16.44
C ALA A 151 0.86 40.31 16.05
N THR A 152 -0.23 39.77 15.52
CA THR A 152 -1.41 40.52 15.05
C THR A 152 -2.55 40.56 16.10
N ARG A 153 -2.23 40.38 17.39
CA ARG A 153 -3.17 40.44 18.52
C ARG A 153 -3.13 41.75 19.28
#